data_AF-A0A7J7FCV8-F1
#
_entry.id   AF-A0A7J7FCV8-F1
#
_cell.length_a   1.000
_cell.length_b   1.000
_cell.length_c   1.000
_cell.angle_alpha   90.00
_cell.angle_beta   90.00
_cell.angle_gamma   90.00
#
_symmetry.space_group_name_H-M   'P 1'
#
loop_
_entity.id
_entity.type
_entity.pdbx_description
1 polymer ?
#
loop_
_entity_poly.entity_id
_entity_poly.type
_entity_poly.pdbx_seq_one_letter_code
_entity_poly.pdbx_strand_id
1 'polypeptide(L)'
;MEPGTEFRVPSPSPVFNLRPRIWETVSSCFGFIPQVVLALPYDTPVPGYMNNTVNTMRLWSARAPNDFNLRDFNVGDYIQAVLDRNLAENISRVLYPNDNVAIQLNDTHPSLAIPELMRIFVDIEKLPWSKAWDITRKTFAYTNHTVLPEALERWPVELVEKLLPRHLQIIYEINQKHLDKIAALFPKDVDRLRRMSLIEEEGGKRINMAHLCIVGSHAVNGVAKIHSDILKTQVFKDFSELEPDKFQNKTNGITPRRWLLLCNPGLAELIAEKIGEAYVKDLSQLTRLHGFLGDDVFLREIAKVKQENKLKFSQFLEKEYKVKINPSSMFDVHVKRIHEYKRQLLNCLHVVTMYNRIKKDPKKSFVPRTVIIGGKAAPGYYMAKMIIKLITSVAAVVNNDPVVGSKLKVIFLENYRVSLAEKVIPATDLSEQISTAGTEASGTGNMKFMLNGALTIGTMDGANVEMAEEAGEENLFIFGMRIDDVAALDKKGYVAKEYYEALPELKLAVDQIDKGFFSPKQPDLFKDLVNMLFYHDRFKVFADYEAYVKCQEKVSQLYMNPKAWNMMVLKNIAASGKFSSDRTIKEYARDIWNVEPSDLKISLSSEASNGVNKADRK
;
A
#
# COMPACT_ATOMS: atom_id res chain seq x y z
N MET A 1 -20.39 -24.56 10.25
CA MET A 1 -20.15 -23.39 9.39
C MET A 1 -18.92 -22.67 9.93
N GLU A 2 -17.90 -22.41 9.12
CA GLU A 2 -16.76 -21.58 9.55
C GLU A 2 -17.23 -20.13 9.79
N PRO A 3 -16.88 -19.50 10.93
CA PRO A 3 -17.17 -18.09 11.16
C PRO A 3 -16.54 -17.21 10.07
N GLY A 4 -17.33 -16.36 9.41
CA GLY A 4 -16.84 -15.39 8.42
C GLY A 4 -17.10 -15.72 6.93
N THR A 5 -17.86 -16.78 6.64
CA THR A 5 -18.23 -17.16 5.26
C THR A 5 -19.63 -16.69 4.83
N GLU A 6 -20.38 -16.00 5.69
CA GLU A 6 -21.78 -15.59 5.45
C GLU A 6 -21.96 -14.70 4.20
N PHE A 7 -20.94 -13.93 3.82
CA PHE A 7 -20.96 -13.07 2.63
C PHE A 7 -20.28 -13.70 1.41
N ARG A 8 -19.72 -14.91 1.53
CA ARG A 8 -18.97 -15.60 0.47
C ARG A 8 -19.82 -16.73 -0.07
N VAL A 9 -20.41 -16.52 -1.25
CA VAL A 9 -21.31 -17.48 -1.88
C VAL A 9 -20.59 -18.17 -3.03
N PRO A 10 -20.67 -19.51 -3.18
CA PRO A 10 -20.23 -20.18 -4.40
C PRO A 10 -20.91 -19.56 -5.62
N SER A 11 -20.15 -19.20 -6.65
CA SER A 11 -20.73 -18.60 -7.85
C SER A 11 -21.47 -19.65 -8.68
N PRO A 12 -22.58 -19.31 -9.36
CA PRO A 12 -23.22 -20.19 -10.34
C PRO A 12 -22.41 -20.37 -11.63
N SER A 13 -21.26 -19.70 -11.78
CA SER A 13 -20.38 -19.81 -12.95
C SER A 13 -19.69 -21.19 -13.01
N PRO A 14 -19.42 -21.73 -14.22
CA PRO A 14 -18.83 -23.07 -14.37
C PRO A 14 -17.43 -23.17 -13.75
N VAL A 15 -17.09 -24.38 -13.28
CA VAL A 15 -15.76 -24.74 -12.81
C VAL A 15 -14.79 -24.81 -13.98
N PHE A 16 -13.63 -24.16 -13.89
CA PHE A 16 -12.63 -24.17 -14.96
C PHE A 16 -11.60 -25.28 -14.75
N ASN A 17 -11.33 -26.03 -15.81
CA ASN A 17 -10.20 -26.97 -15.89
C ASN A 17 -8.92 -26.21 -16.26
N LEU A 18 -7.98 -26.08 -15.32
CA LEU A 18 -6.66 -25.53 -15.62
C LEU A 18 -5.78 -26.64 -16.20
N ARG A 19 -5.43 -26.58 -17.49
CA ARG A 19 -4.48 -27.53 -18.10
C ARG A 19 -3.30 -26.75 -18.71
N PRO A 20 -2.04 -27.07 -18.38
CA PRO A 20 -0.92 -26.71 -19.25
C PRO A 20 -0.90 -27.65 -20.48
N ARG A 21 -1.81 -27.48 -21.45
CA ARG A 21 -1.78 -28.32 -22.67
C ARG A 21 -0.59 -27.90 -23.55
N ILE A 22 0.38 -28.79 -23.68
CA ILE A 22 1.39 -28.80 -24.75
C ILE A 22 0.81 -29.66 -25.89
N TRP A 23 0.82 -29.17 -27.14
CA TRP A 23 0.39 -29.97 -28.31
C TRP A 23 1.55 -30.80 -28.88
N GLU A 24 1.17 -31.88 -29.57
CA GLU A 24 1.93 -33.10 -29.91
C GLU A 24 3.24 -32.94 -30.71
N THR A 25 3.58 -31.79 -31.28
CA THR A 25 4.86 -31.63 -32.01
C THR A 25 6.08 -31.52 -31.09
N VAL A 26 5.90 -31.26 -29.79
CA VAL A 26 6.99 -31.21 -28.79
C VAL A 26 7.05 -32.47 -27.92
N SER A 27 6.09 -33.38 -28.06
CA SER A 27 6.01 -34.60 -27.25
C SER A 27 7.15 -35.59 -27.52
N SER A 28 7.92 -35.42 -28.60
CA SER A 28 9.06 -36.30 -28.89
C SER A 28 10.33 -35.92 -28.14
N CYS A 29 10.42 -34.74 -27.50
CA CYS A 29 11.66 -34.30 -26.84
C CYS A 29 11.57 -34.15 -25.32
N PHE A 30 10.40 -33.88 -24.73
CA PHE A 30 10.29 -33.67 -23.28
C PHE A 30 8.92 -34.13 -22.75
N GLY A 31 8.81 -35.39 -22.31
CA GLY A 31 7.57 -36.01 -21.85
C GLY A 31 6.93 -35.36 -20.63
N PHE A 32 6.16 -34.28 -20.83
CA PHE A 32 5.46 -33.55 -19.76
C PHE A 32 3.94 -33.76 -19.87
N ILE A 33 3.33 -34.31 -18.81
CA ILE A 33 1.87 -34.49 -18.71
C ILE A 33 1.28 -33.31 -17.94
N PRO A 34 0.28 -32.58 -18.48
CA PRO A 34 -0.37 -31.49 -17.76
C PRO A 34 -1.07 -31.96 -16.48
N GLN A 35 -0.74 -31.35 -15.34
CA GLN A 35 -1.55 -31.49 -14.13
C GLN A 35 -2.77 -30.57 -14.19
N VAL A 36 -3.94 -31.09 -13.79
CA VAL A 36 -5.20 -30.34 -13.82
C VAL A 36 -5.52 -29.79 -12.44
N VAL A 37 -5.88 -28.51 -12.37
CA VAL A 37 -6.39 -27.85 -11.15
C VAL A 37 -7.75 -27.24 -11.45
N LEU A 38 -8.73 -27.40 -10.56
CA LEU A 38 -10.04 -26.78 -10.67
C LEU A 38 -10.01 -25.39 -10.02
N ALA A 39 -10.48 -24.35 -10.71
CA ALA A 39 -10.67 -23.03 -10.12
C ALA A 39 -12.15 -22.84 -9.74
N LEU A 40 -12.44 -22.80 -8.44
CA LEU A 40 -13.78 -22.59 -7.90
C LEU A 40 -14.03 -21.10 -7.60
N PRO A 41 -15.03 -20.47 -8.25
CA PRO A 41 -15.37 -19.08 -8.02
C PRO A 41 -16.20 -18.89 -6.74
N TYR A 42 -15.80 -17.95 -5.90
CA TYR A 42 -16.61 -17.47 -4.78
C TYR A 42 -16.85 -15.98 -4.93
N ASP A 43 -18.12 -15.58 -4.89
CA ASP A 43 -18.55 -14.21 -5.06
C ASP A 43 -18.84 -13.56 -3.70
N THR A 44 -18.35 -12.34 -3.51
CA THR A 44 -18.62 -11.49 -2.35
C THR A 44 -19.22 -10.16 -2.82
N PRO A 45 -20.36 -9.72 -2.28
CA PRO A 45 -21.01 -8.49 -2.71
C PRO A 45 -20.20 -7.25 -2.30
N VAL A 46 -20.13 -6.27 -3.20
CA VAL A 46 -19.51 -4.96 -2.99
C VAL A 46 -20.58 -3.87 -3.19
N PRO A 47 -21.32 -3.50 -2.12
CA PRO A 47 -22.42 -2.55 -2.22
C PRO A 47 -21.90 -1.11 -2.44
N GLY A 48 -22.55 -0.39 -3.35
CA GLY A 48 -22.40 1.04 -3.55
C GLY A 48 -23.10 1.85 -2.44
N TYR A 49 -22.67 3.10 -2.26
CA TYR A 49 -23.20 3.95 -1.19
C TYR A 49 -24.55 4.56 -1.57
N MET A 50 -25.64 4.02 -1.00
CA MET A 50 -27.01 4.51 -1.16
C MET A 50 -27.47 4.71 -2.62
N ASN A 51 -27.03 3.82 -3.53
CA ASN A 51 -27.39 3.85 -4.95
C ASN A 51 -28.02 2.54 -5.47
N ASN A 52 -28.24 1.55 -4.58
CA ASN A 52 -28.77 0.22 -4.91
C ASN A 52 -27.91 -0.60 -5.88
N THR A 53 -26.69 -0.16 -6.20
CA THR A 53 -25.73 -0.95 -6.97
C THR A 53 -25.01 -1.92 -6.05
N VAL A 54 -24.88 -3.17 -6.48
CA VAL A 54 -24.04 -4.17 -5.81
C VAL A 54 -23.17 -4.82 -6.87
N ASN A 55 -21.86 -4.55 -6.80
CA ASN A 55 -20.87 -5.20 -7.65
C ASN A 55 -20.40 -6.52 -7.02
N THR A 56 -19.58 -7.26 -7.76
CA THR A 56 -19.08 -8.58 -7.33
C THR A 56 -17.57 -8.57 -7.20
N MET A 57 -17.06 -8.98 -6.03
CA MET A 57 -15.67 -9.40 -5.87
C MET A 57 -15.61 -10.93 -5.98
N ARG A 58 -14.97 -11.44 -7.03
CA ARG A 58 -14.79 -12.88 -7.25
C ARG A 58 -13.41 -13.33 -6.76
N LEU A 59 -13.40 -14.30 -5.86
CA LEU A 59 -12.19 -14.93 -5.30
C LEU A 59 -12.15 -16.40 -5.70
N TRP A 60 -11.07 -16.80 -6.37
CA TRP A 60 -10.86 -18.17 -6.81
C TRP A 60 -10.25 -19.02 -5.70
N SER A 61 -10.76 -20.23 -5.52
CA SER A 61 -10.14 -21.29 -4.72
C SER A 61 -9.70 -22.39 -5.65
N ALA A 62 -8.45 -22.83 -5.58
CA ALA A 62 -8.09 -24.07 -6.26
C ALA A 62 -8.67 -25.28 -5.53
N ARG A 63 -8.95 -26.33 -6.31
CA ARG A 63 -9.20 -27.70 -5.84
C ARG A 63 -8.59 -28.72 -6.79
N ALA A 64 -8.23 -29.88 -6.26
CA ALA A 64 -7.89 -31.02 -7.10
C ALA A 64 -9.12 -31.52 -7.89
N PRO A 65 -8.94 -32.06 -9.09
CA PRO A 65 -10.03 -32.60 -9.92
C PRO A 65 -10.60 -33.93 -9.41
N ASN A 66 -9.83 -34.70 -8.63
CA ASN A 66 -10.26 -35.94 -8.02
C ASN A 66 -10.23 -35.80 -6.50
N ASP A 67 -11.33 -36.14 -5.82
CA ASP A 67 -11.42 -36.05 -4.35
C ASP A 67 -10.55 -37.10 -3.62
N PHE A 68 -10.09 -38.16 -4.32
CA PHE A 68 -9.26 -39.25 -3.78
C PHE A 68 -8.70 -40.16 -4.89
N ASN A 69 -7.39 -40.40 -4.98
CA ASN A 69 -6.84 -41.40 -5.93
C ASN A 69 -6.83 -42.80 -5.29
N LEU A 70 -7.90 -43.56 -5.50
CA LEU A 70 -8.05 -44.95 -5.02
C LEU A 70 -6.94 -45.90 -5.49
N ARG A 71 -6.28 -45.62 -6.63
CA ARG A 71 -5.16 -46.44 -7.11
C ARG A 71 -3.93 -46.28 -6.24
N ASP A 72 -3.55 -45.05 -5.91
CA ASP A 72 -2.38 -44.76 -5.05
C ASP A 72 -2.63 -45.20 -3.60
N PHE A 73 -3.88 -45.08 -3.14
CA PHE A 73 -4.34 -45.61 -1.86
C PHE A 73 -4.17 -47.14 -1.76
N ASN A 74 -4.51 -47.88 -2.82
CA ASN A 74 -4.42 -49.34 -2.84
C ASN A 74 -2.98 -49.88 -2.90
N VAL A 75 -1.98 -49.04 -3.18
CA VAL A 75 -0.54 -49.42 -3.15
C VAL A 75 0.16 -49.00 -1.85
N GLY A 76 -0.57 -48.45 -0.87
CA GLY A 76 -0.06 -48.18 0.48
C GLY A 76 0.49 -46.77 0.72
N ASP A 77 0.35 -45.83 -0.23
CA ASP A 77 0.93 -44.49 -0.14
C ASP A 77 -0.11 -43.40 0.20
N TYR A 78 -0.71 -43.54 1.38
CA TYR A 78 -1.75 -42.63 1.89
C TYR A 78 -1.29 -41.17 1.99
N ILE A 79 -0.01 -40.95 2.32
CA ILE A 79 0.55 -39.62 2.51
C ILE A 79 0.67 -38.90 1.16
N GLN A 80 1.11 -39.59 0.11
CA GLN A 80 1.32 -39.00 -1.21
C GLN A 80 0.01 -38.57 -1.88
N ALA A 81 -1.08 -39.35 -1.76
CA ALA A 81 -2.39 -39.01 -2.32
C ALA A 81 -3.02 -37.73 -1.69
N VAL A 82 -2.71 -37.43 -0.42
CA VAL A 82 -3.15 -36.21 0.28
C VAL A 82 -2.24 -35.02 -0.05
N LEU A 83 -0.94 -35.26 -0.33
CA LEU A 83 0.00 -34.21 -0.71
C LEU A 83 -0.31 -33.60 -2.08
N ASP A 84 -0.72 -34.41 -3.06
CA ASP A 84 -1.09 -33.92 -4.40
C ASP A 84 -2.33 -32.99 -4.36
N ARG A 85 -3.26 -33.25 -3.43
CA ARG A 85 -4.40 -32.37 -3.17
C ARG A 85 -3.94 -31.00 -2.65
N ASN A 86 -3.05 -30.99 -1.67
CA ASN A 86 -2.52 -29.75 -1.07
C ASN A 86 -1.68 -28.94 -2.07
N LEU A 87 -1.02 -29.60 -3.03
CA LEU A 87 -0.27 -28.95 -4.11
C LEU A 87 -1.19 -28.20 -5.09
N ALA A 88 -2.30 -28.81 -5.48
CA ALA A 88 -3.29 -28.18 -6.37
C ALA A 88 -3.98 -26.98 -5.70
N GLU A 89 -4.35 -27.09 -4.42
CA GLU A 89 -5.10 -26.08 -3.65
C GLU A 89 -4.32 -24.77 -3.38
N ASN A 90 -3.01 -24.73 -3.65
CA ASN A 90 -2.14 -23.57 -3.42
C ASN A 90 -2.17 -22.47 -4.53
N ILE A 91 -3.03 -22.58 -5.56
CA ILE A 91 -3.01 -21.68 -6.73
C ILE A 91 -4.38 -20.96 -6.89
N SER A 92 -4.41 -19.66 -7.22
CA SER A 92 -5.66 -19.00 -7.64
C SER A 92 -5.42 -17.85 -8.64
N ARG A 93 -6.03 -17.92 -9.84
CA ARG A 93 -5.86 -16.97 -10.97
C ARG A 93 -7.14 -16.70 -11.79
N VAL A 94 -7.06 -15.66 -12.64
CA VAL A 94 -8.09 -14.71 -13.17
C VAL A 94 -8.79 -15.13 -14.49
N LEU A 95 -9.91 -14.43 -14.83
CA LEU A 95 -10.89 -14.71 -15.89
C LEU A 95 -10.91 -13.70 -17.07
N TYR A 96 -11.58 -14.06 -18.17
CA TYR A 96 -11.40 -13.58 -19.56
C TYR A 96 -12.34 -12.47 -20.06
N PRO A 97 -11.90 -11.69 -21.07
CA PRO A 97 -12.74 -10.67 -21.73
C PRO A 97 -12.99 -10.79 -23.26
N ASN A 98 -14.01 -10.07 -23.73
CA ASN A 98 -14.31 -9.69 -25.13
C ASN A 98 -13.95 -8.21 -25.40
N ASP A 99 -14.13 -7.71 -26.63
CA ASP A 99 -13.75 -6.35 -27.12
C ASP A 99 -14.31 -5.14 -26.33
N ASN A 100 -15.24 -5.32 -25.40
CA ASN A 100 -15.81 -4.26 -24.51
C ASN A 100 -15.23 -4.28 -23.09
N VAL A 101 -13.99 -4.75 -22.90
CA VAL A 101 -13.45 -5.01 -21.56
C VAL A 101 -12.08 -4.37 -21.35
N ALA A 102 -11.93 -3.74 -20.18
CA ALA A 102 -10.66 -3.30 -19.64
C ALA A 102 -10.22 -4.23 -18.50
N ILE A 103 -8.94 -4.63 -18.50
CA ILE A 103 -8.31 -5.31 -17.38
C ILE A 103 -7.19 -4.43 -16.82
N GLN A 104 -7.33 -4.03 -15.56
CA GLN A 104 -6.29 -3.32 -14.83
C GLN A 104 -5.37 -4.31 -14.11
N LEU A 105 -4.08 -4.30 -14.46
CA LEU A 105 -3.03 -5.04 -13.77
C LEU A 105 -2.53 -4.21 -12.58
N ASN A 106 -2.83 -4.68 -11.37
CA ASN A 106 -2.33 -4.07 -10.14
C ASN A 106 -0.97 -4.69 -9.77
N ASP A 107 0.08 -3.93 -10.02
CA ASP A 107 1.47 -4.38 -10.02
C ASP A 107 1.75 -5.52 -11.04
N THR A 108 2.88 -6.19 -10.94
CA THR A 108 3.28 -7.25 -11.88
C THR A 108 2.71 -8.63 -11.55
N HIS A 109 2.08 -8.84 -10.39
CA HIS A 109 1.59 -10.16 -9.97
C HIS A 109 0.66 -10.85 -11.00
N PRO A 110 -0.27 -10.13 -11.68
CA PRO A 110 -1.13 -10.69 -12.72
C PRO A 110 -0.57 -10.56 -14.14
N SER A 111 0.70 -10.19 -14.33
CA SER A 111 1.34 -9.95 -15.64
C SER A 111 1.20 -11.10 -16.64
N LEU A 112 1.13 -12.35 -16.16
CA LEU A 112 0.91 -13.53 -17.01
C LEU A 112 -0.47 -13.56 -17.68
N ALA A 113 -1.39 -12.67 -17.33
CA ALA A 113 -2.65 -12.47 -18.07
C ALA A 113 -2.39 -12.04 -19.52
N ILE A 114 -1.31 -11.28 -19.78
CA ILE A 114 -0.92 -10.84 -21.13
C ILE A 114 -0.59 -12.04 -22.04
N PRO A 115 0.44 -12.88 -21.72
CA PRO A 115 0.74 -14.04 -22.54
C PRO A 115 -0.35 -15.12 -22.51
N GLU A 116 -1.16 -15.21 -21.44
CA GLU A 116 -2.31 -16.13 -21.42
C GLU A 116 -3.41 -15.70 -22.40
N LEU A 117 -3.73 -14.41 -22.49
CA LEU A 117 -4.72 -13.93 -23.45
C LEU A 117 -4.22 -14.14 -24.89
N MET A 118 -2.93 -13.89 -25.14
CA MET A 118 -2.29 -14.22 -26.41
C MET A 118 -2.38 -15.72 -26.73
N ARG A 119 -2.12 -16.59 -25.74
CA ARG A 119 -2.22 -18.05 -25.91
C ARG A 119 -3.63 -18.45 -26.32
N ILE A 120 -4.65 -17.90 -25.67
CA ILE A 120 -6.05 -18.20 -26.00
C ILE A 120 -6.37 -17.74 -27.41
N PHE A 121 -6.08 -16.48 -27.74
CA PHE A 121 -6.41 -15.94 -29.05
C PHE A 121 -5.69 -16.66 -30.18
N VAL A 122 -4.39 -16.94 -30.04
CA VAL A 122 -3.61 -17.59 -31.10
C VAL A 122 -3.85 -19.09 -31.14
N ASP A 123 -3.77 -19.78 -30.00
CA ASP A 123 -3.76 -21.23 -29.98
C ASP A 123 -5.17 -21.84 -29.96
N ILE A 124 -6.16 -21.17 -29.36
CA ILE A 124 -7.53 -21.66 -29.23
C ILE A 124 -8.43 -21.02 -30.27
N GLU A 125 -8.54 -19.69 -30.28
CA GLU A 125 -9.41 -18.94 -31.19
C GLU A 125 -8.83 -18.79 -32.61
N LYS A 126 -7.59 -19.25 -32.81
CA LYS A 126 -6.89 -19.25 -34.12
C LYS A 126 -6.78 -17.86 -34.76
N LEU A 127 -6.73 -16.81 -33.95
CA LEU A 127 -6.50 -15.45 -34.44
C LEU A 127 -5.05 -15.28 -34.94
N PRO A 128 -4.84 -14.53 -36.04
CA PRO A 128 -3.50 -14.10 -36.43
C PRO A 128 -2.82 -13.33 -35.31
N TRP A 129 -1.52 -13.53 -35.12
CA TRP A 129 -0.74 -12.91 -34.04
C TRP A 129 -0.92 -11.40 -33.95
N SER A 130 -0.87 -10.69 -35.08
CA SER A 130 -1.02 -9.23 -35.12
C SER A 130 -2.38 -8.76 -34.58
N LYS A 131 -3.46 -9.48 -34.94
CA LYS A 131 -4.81 -9.19 -34.45
C LYS A 131 -4.94 -9.53 -32.96
N ALA A 132 -4.44 -10.69 -32.53
CA ALA A 132 -4.43 -11.09 -31.13
C ALA A 132 -3.66 -10.08 -30.25
N TRP A 133 -2.51 -9.60 -30.73
CA TRP A 133 -1.69 -8.63 -30.01
C TRP A 133 -2.33 -7.25 -29.93
N ASP A 134 -2.97 -6.77 -31.00
CA ASP A 134 -3.69 -5.49 -30.99
C ASP A 134 -4.84 -5.49 -29.97
N ILE A 135 -5.64 -6.56 -29.94
CA ILE A 135 -6.71 -6.73 -28.93
C ILE A 135 -6.11 -6.78 -27.53
N THR A 136 -5.12 -7.67 -27.30
CA THR A 136 -4.47 -7.82 -26.00
C THR A 136 -3.95 -6.50 -25.45
N ARG A 137 -3.23 -5.74 -26.29
CA ARG A 137 -2.65 -4.46 -25.89
C ARG A 137 -3.72 -3.42 -25.55
N LYS A 138 -4.84 -3.38 -26.26
CA LYS A 138 -5.97 -2.47 -25.99
C LYS A 138 -6.78 -2.85 -24.75
N THR A 139 -6.74 -4.11 -24.33
CA THR A 139 -7.45 -4.61 -23.15
C THR A 139 -6.72 -4.29 -21.84
N PHE A 140 -5.39 -4.39 -21.81
CA PHE A 140 -4.61 -4.29 -20.57
C PHE A 140 -4.09 -2.87 -20.28
N ALA A 141 -4.26 -2.44 -19.03
CA ALA A 141 -3.57 -1.29 -18.46
C ALA A 141 -2.78 -1.71 -17.21
N TYR A 142 -1.63 -1.09 -16.97
CA TYR A 142 -0.70 -1.45 -15.89
C TYR A 142 -0.52 -0.32 -14.87
N THR A 143 -0.72 -0.62 -13.58
CA THR A 143 -0.39 0.28 -12.47
C THR A 143 0.83 -0.22 -11.72
N ASN A 144 1.87 0.60 -11.65
CA ASN A 144 3.04 0.34 -10.81
C ASN A 144 2.83 0.94 -9.40
N HIS A 145 3.18 0.17 -8.37
CA HIS A 145 2.97 0.55 -6.95
C HIS A 145 4.27 0.74 -6.16
N THR A 146 5.44 0.65 -6.79
CA THR A 146 6.75 0.68 -6.11
C THR A 146 7.90 0.88 -7.10
N VAL A 147 8.89 1.63 -6.66
CA VAL A 147 10.18 1.82 -7.36
C VAL A 147 11.30 0.96 -6.77
N LEU A 148 11.04 0.25 -5.66
CA LEU A 148 12.04 -0.57 -5.00
C LEU A 148 12.37 -1.80 -5.87
N PRO A 149 13.65 -2.01 -6.23
CA PRO A 149 14.06 -3.11 -7.11
C PRO A 149 13.63 -4.48 -6.60
N GLU A 150 13.65 -4.70 -5.28
CA GLU A 150 13.23 -5.95 -4.64
C GLU A 150 11.76 -6.30 -4.83
N ALA A 151 10.92 -5.34 -5.23
CA ALA A 151 9.50 -5.54 -5.47
C ALA A 151 9.14 -5.61 -6.96
N LEU A 152 10.09 -5.40 -7.88
CA LEU A 152 9.90 -5.60 -9.32
C LEU A 152 10.17 -7.08 -9.66
N GLU A 153 9.12 -7.83 -9.99
CA GLU A 153 9.23 -9.28 -10.17
C GLU A 153 10.13 -9.68 -11.35
N ARG A 154 11.12 -10.54 -11.06
CA ARG A 154 12.08 -11.07 -12.04
C ARG A 154 12.14 -12.59 -11.97
N TRP A 155 11.35 -13.24 -12.82
CA TRP A 155 11.18 -14.69 -12.76
C TRP A 155 12.31 -15.40 -13.52
N PRO A 156 13.00 -16.38 -12.92
CA PRO A 156 13.97 -17.20 -13.64
C PRO A 156 13.33 -17.85 -14.87
N VAL A 157 13.99 -17.77 -16.02
CA VAL A 157 13.49 -18.38 -17.26
C VAL A 157 13.27 -19.87 -17.09
N GLU A 158 14.20 -20.57 -16.43
CA GLU A 158 14.10 -22.02 -16.17
C GLU A 158 12.84 -22.40 -15.36
N LEU A 159 12.39 -21.51 -14.46
CA LEU A 159 11.18 -21.74 -13.67
C LEU A 159 9.93 -21.65 -14.56
N VAL A 160 9.87 -20.63 -15.42
CA VAL A 160 8.74 -20.43 -16.34
C VAL A 160 8.77 -21.49 -17.45
N GLU A 161 9.94 -21.92 -17.91
CA GLU A 161 10.08 -23.01 -18.86
C GLU A 161 9.48 -24.32 -18.34
N LYS A 162 9.78 -24.67 -17.07
CA LYS A 162 9.27 -25.89 -16.44
C LYS A 162 7.77 -25.84 -16.17
N LEU A 163 7.25 -24.68 -15.76
CA LEU A 163 5.84 -24.55 -15.35
C LEU A 163 4.90 -24.18 -16.50
N LEU A 164 5.33 -23.29 -17.39
CA LEU A 164 4.52 -22.62 -18.40
C LEU A 164 5.31 -22.49 -19.73
N PRO A 165 5.76 -23.61 -20.35
CA PRO A 165 6.65 -23.57 -21.52
C PRO A 165 6.03 -22.83 -22.72
N ARG A 166 4.70 -22.92 -22.90
CA ARG A 166 4.01 -22.19 -23.98
C ARG A 166 4.00 -20.69 -23.73
N HIS A 167 3.79 -20.24 -22.48
CA HIS A 167 3.85 -18.82 -22.14
C HIS A 167 5.26 -18.27 -22.36
N LEU A 168 6.30 -19.06 -22.06
CA LEU A 168 7.69 -18.66 -22.33
C LEU A 168 7.91 -18.41 -23.83
N GLN A 169 7.43 -19.28 -24.71
CA GLN A 169 7.52 -19.07 -26.17
C GLN A 169 6.81 -17.79 -26.61
N ILE A 170 5.61 -17.53 -26.07
CA ILE A 170 4.85 -16.31 -26.36
C ILE A 170 5.61 -15.07 -25.85
N ILE A 171 6.22 -15.14 -24.66
CA ILE A 171 7.02 -14.04 -24.11
C ILE A 171 8.25 -13.78 -24.98
N TYR A 172 8.93 -14.82 -25.48
CA TYR A 172 10.04 -14.64 -26.41
C TYR A 172 9.61 -14.01 -27.73
N GLU A 173 8.47 -14.42 -28.30
CA GLU A 173 7.91 -13.80 -29.51
C GLU A 173 7.53 -12.33 -29.29
N ILE A 174 6.94 -11.99 -28.13
CA ILE A 174 6.68 -10.60 -27.72
C ILE A 174 8.00 -9.82 -27.64
N ASN A 175 9.01 -10.38 -26.99
CA ASN A 175 10.32 -9.75 -26.84
C ASN A 175 10.99 -9.51 -28.20
N GLN A 176 10.99 -10.49 -29.09
CA GLN A 176 11.60 -10.37 -30.42
C GLN A 176 10.94 -9.23 -31.21
N LYS A 177 9.61 -9.24 -31.34
CA LYS A 177 8.89 -8.18 -32.06
C LYS A 177 9.06 -6.80 -31.43
N HIS A 178 9.15 -6.74 -30.10
CA HIS A 178 9.44 -5.49 -29.40
C HIS A 178 10.83 -4.98 -29.75
N LEU A 179 11.86 -5.81 -29.62
CA LEU A 179 13.25 -5.42 -29.88
C LEU A 179 13.50 -5.12 -31.36
N ASP A 180 12.83 -5.80 -32.30
CA ASP A 180 12.87 -5.46 -33.73
C ASP A 180 12.37 -4.03 -33.96
N LYS A 181 11.26 -3.64 -33.30
CA LYS A 181 10.76 -2.26 -33.33
C LYS A 181 11.76 -1.28 -32.74
N ILE A 182 12.38 -1.60 -31.60
CA ILE A 182 13.38 -0.73 -30.96
C ILE A 182 14.61 -0.57 -31.87
N ALA A 183 15.10 -1.65 -32.49
CA ALA A 183 16.26 -1.63 -33.38
C ALA A 183 15.99 -0.79 -34.63
N ALA A 184 14.77 -0.86 -35.18
CA ALA A 184 14.36 -0.03 -36.32
C ALA A 184 14.30 1.47 -35.97
N LEU A 185 13.85 1.82 -34.77
CA LEU A 185 13.75 3.22 -34.31
C LEU A 185 15.08 3.79 -33.83
N PHE A 186 15.95 2.97 -33.25
CA PHE A 186 17.22 3.37 -32.64
C PHE A 186 18.39 2.49 -33.12
N PRO A 187 18.74 2.48 -34.42
CA PRO A 187 19.67 1.52 -35.02
C PRO A 187 21.12 1.59 -34.51
N LYS A 188 21.48 2.66 -33.78
CA LYS A 188 22.83 2.87 -33.22
C LYS A 188 22.90 2.68 -31.70
N ASP A 189 21.77 2.49 -31.01
CA ASP A 189 21.70 2.40 -29.54
C ASP A 189 21.50 0.94 -29.10
N VAL A 190 22.57 0.15 -29.24
CA VAL A 190 22.56 -1.28 -28.87
C VAL A 190 22.30 -1.48 -27.37
N ASP A 191 22.78 -0.57 -26.52
CA ASP A 191 22.53 -0.69 -25.08
C ASP A 191 21.06 -0.45 -24.73
N ARG A 192 20.34 0.42 -25.46
CA ARG A 192 18.87 0.56 -25.30
C ARG A 192 18.13 -0.74 -25.61
N LEU A 193 18.55 -1.53 -26.60
CA LEU A 193 17.96 -2.85 -26.83
C LEU A 193 18.09 -3.75 -25.59
N ARG A 194 19.27 -3.76 -24.96
CA ARG A 194 19.50 -4.53 -23.74
C ARG A 194 18.64 -4.01 -22.59
N ARG A 195 18.58 -2.69 -22.38
CA ARG A 195 17.81 -2.08 -21.28
C ARG A 195 16.29 -2.21 -21.44
N MET A 196 15.78 -2.35 -22.67
CA MET A 196 14.34 -2.49 -22.96
C MET A 196 13.89 -3.94 -23.17
N SER A 197 14.81 -4.91 -23.13
CA SER A 197 14.47 -6.33 -23.26
C SER A 197 13.56 -6.81 -22.12
N LEU A 198 12.61 -7.68 -22.45
CA LEU A 198 11.84 -8.45 -21.45
C LEU A 198 12.70 -9.53 -20.78
N ILE A 199 13.82 -9.90 -21.41
CA ILE A 199 14.73 -10.95 -20.94
C ILE A 199 16.04 -10.32 -20.50
N GLU A 200 16.40 -10.54 -19.25
CA GLU A 200 17.70 -10.16 -18.69
C GLU A 200 18.68 -11.30 -18.75
N GLU A 201 19.95 -10.96 -19.02
CA GLU A 201 21.05 -11.93 -19.16
C GLU A 201 21.95 -11.97 -17.91
N GLU A 202 22.02 -10.88 -17.14
CA GLU A 202 22.93 -10.75 -15.99
C GLU A 202 22.45 -11.57 -14.78
N GLY A 203 23.34 -12.39 -14.19
CA GLY A 203 23.03 -13.18 -13.00
C GLY A 203 22.09 -14.36 -13.26
N GLY A 204 22.00 -14.81 -14.51
CA GLY A 204 21.13 -15.88 -15.00
C GLY A 204 19.87 -15.32 -15.68
N LYS A 205 19.37 -16.04 -16.70
CA LYS A 205 18.27 -15.55 -17.53
C LYS A 205 16.99 -15.35 -16.73
N ARG A 206 16.44 -14.14 -16.78
CA ARG A 206 15.21 -13.76 -16.07
C ARG A 206 14.24 -13.00 -16.96
N ILE A 207 12.95 -13.15 -16.69
CA ILE A 207 11.89 -12.38 -17.32
C ILE A 207 11.56 -11.19 -16.44
N ASN A 208 11.69 -9.97 -16.97
CA ASN A 208 11.24 -8.75 -16.32
C ASN A 208 9.74 -8.57 -16.55
N MET A 209 8.95 -8.79 -15.50
CA MET A 209 7.49 -8.72 -15.61
C MET A 209 6.97 -7.29 -15.75
N ALA A 210 7.71 -6.29 -15.25
CA ALA A 210 7.35 -4.89 -15.44
C ALA A 210 7.51 -4.48 -16.91
N HIS A 211 8.59 -4.92 -17.57
CA HIS A 211 8.76 -4.69 -19.02
C HIS A 211 7.67 -5.40 -19.82
N LEU A 212 7.30 -6.64 -19.45
CA LEU A 212 6.18 -7.35 -20.08
C LEU A 212 4.87 -6.57 -19.92
N CYS A 213 4.56 -6.10 -18.71
CA CYS A 213 3.37 -5.28 -18.44
C CYS A 213 3.38 -3.99 -19.26
N ILE A 214 4.49 -3.27 -19.31
CA ILE A 214 4.62 -2.04 -20.09
C ILE A 214 4.38 -2.37 -21.56
N VAL A 215 5.11 -3.32 -22.16
CA VAL A 215 4.98 -3.63 -23.58
C VAL A 215 3.57 -4.14 -23.96
N GLY A 216 2.95 -4.94 -23.10
CA GLY A 216 1.63 -5.55 -23.34
C GLY A 216 0.41 -4.71 -22.95
N SER A 217 0.59 -3.45 -22.55
CA SER A 217 -0.52 -2.58 -22.12
C SER A 217 -0.68 -1.33 -23.00
N HIS A 218 -1.89 -0.74 -23.05
CA HIS A 218 -2.13 0.55 -23.70
C HIS A 218 -1.85 1.75 -22.79
N ALA A 219 -1.94 1.56 -21.47
CA ALA A 219 -1.66 2.60 -20.48
C ALA A 219 -0.80 2.06 -19.33
N VAL A 220 0.06 2.92 -18.80
CA VAL A 220 0.90 2.69 -17.62
C VAL A 220 0.73 3.86 -16.66
N ASN A 221 0.49 3.62 -15.38
CA ASN A 221 0.37 4.72 -14.43
C ASN A 221 1.11 4.48 -13.11
N GLY A 222 1.58 5.59 -12.52
CA GLY A 222 1.99 5.64 -11.12
C GLY A 222 0.84 6.08 -10.20
N VAL A 223 1.10 6.03 -8.89
CA VAL A 223 0.06 6.17 -7.84
C VAL A 223 0.15 7.45 -6.98
N ALA A 224 1.10 8.32 -7.31
CA ALA A 224 1.21 9.72 -6.86
C ALA A 224 1.98 10.50 -7.92
N LYS A 225 1.87 11.83 -7.93
CA LYS A 225 2.49 12.66 -8.97
C LYS A 225 4.01 12.45 -9.03
N ILE A 226 4.68 12.62 -7.89
CA ILE A 226 6.13 12.44 -7.75
C ILE A 226 6.58 11.04 -8.16
N HIS A 227 5.85 9.99 -7.76
CA HIS A 227 6.14 8.63 -8.15
C HIS A 227 6.02 8.41 -9.66
N SER A 228 4.97 8.95 -10.27
CA SER A 228 4.76 8.82 -11.72
C SER A 228 5.86 9.54 -12.51
N ASP A 229 6.40 10.63 -11.98
CA ASP A 229 7.52 11.34 -12.58
C ASP A 229 8.85 10.58 -12.39
N ILE A 230 9.08 9.92 -11.23
CA ILE A 230 10.21 8.99 -11.04
C ILE A 230 10.16 7.82 -12.04
N LEU A 231 8.97 7.24 -12.27
CA LEU A 231 8.82 6.18 -13.26
C LEU A 231 9.23 6.64 -14.66
N LYS A 232 8.83 7.85 -15.06
CA LYS A 232 9.14 8.41 -16.38
C LYS A 232 10.60 8.82 -16.55
N THR A 233 11.22 9.33 -15.50
CA THR A 233 12.56 9.93 -15.58
C THR A 233 13.70 8.97 -15.19
N GLN A 234 13.41 7.93 -14.41
CA GLN A 234 14.43 7.05 -13.84
C GLN A 234 14.16 5.58 -14.16
N VAL A 235 13.03 5.02 -13.72
CA VAL A 235 12.81 3.56 -13.73
C VAL A 235 12.48 3.03 -15.13
N PHE A 236 11.60 3.72 -15.86
CA PHE A 236 11.12 3.32 -17.18
C PHE A 236 11.40 4.39 -18.24
N LYS A 237 12.51 5.11 -18.09
CA LYS A 237 12.91 6.23 -18.95
C LYS A 237 12.86 5.88 -20.43
N ASP A 238 13.51 4.79 -20.83
CA ASP A 238 13.56 4.39 -22.25
C ASP A 238 12.17 4.07 -22.82
N PHE A 239 11.26 3.50 -22.02
CA PHE A 239 9.87 3.25 -22.42
C PHE A 239 9.03 4.53 -22.48
N SER A 240 9.23 5.44 -21.53
CA SER A 240 8.54 6.74 -21.51
C SER A 240 8.97 7.66 -22.65
N GLU A 241 10.23 7.58 -23.09
CA GLU A 241 10.70 8.29 -24.28
C GLU A 241 10.09 7.73 -25.58
N LEU A 242 9.86 6.41 -25.62
CA LEU A 242 9.27 5.73 -26.77
C LEU A 242 7.76 6.00 -26.92
N GLU A 243 7.02 5.91 -25.81
CA GLU A 243 5.55 6.04 -25.80
C GLU A 243 5.11 6.98 -24.67
N PRO A 244 5.37 8.31 -24.77
CA PRO A 244 5.13 9.24 -23.66
C PRO A 244 3.67 9.30 -23.21
N ASP A 245 2.73 9.28 -24.16
CA ASP A 245 1.28 9.37 -23.88
C ASP A 245 0.74 8.16 -23.09
N LYS A 246 1.50 7.06 -23.08
CA LYS A 246 1.17 5.85 -22.31
C LYS A 246 1.34 6.05 -20.81
N PHE A 247 2.24 6.94 -20.39
CA PHE A 247 2.63 7.11 -18.98
C PHE A 247 1.80 8.19 -18.29
N GLN A 248 0.81 7.76 -17.53
CA GLN A 248 -0.11 8.62 -16.80
C GLN A 248 0.18 8.65 -15.29
N ASN A 249 -0.56 9.51 -14.59
CA ASN A 249 -0.67 9.49 -13.14
C ASN A 249 -2.12 9.26 -12.73
N LYS A 250 -2.32 8.49 -11.64
CA LYS A 250 -3.58 8.36 -10.93
C LYS A 250 -3.29 8.33 -9.44
N THR A 251 -3.27 9.50 -8.80
CA THR A 251 -3.00 9.58 -7.37
C THR A 251 -4.01 8.74 -6.60
N ASN A 252 -3.52 7.90 -5.68
CA ASN A 252 -4.37 7.07 -4.84
C ASN A 252 -5.42 7.89 -4.08
N GLY A 253 -6.42 7.19 -3.57
CA GLY A 253 -7.42 7.75 -2.68
C GLY A 253 -7.97 6.71 -1.72
N ILE A 254 -8.72 7.17 -0.74
CA ILE A 254 -9.38 6.34 0.27
C ILE A 254 -10.89 6.56 0.21
N THR A 255 -11.66 5.52 0.54
CA THR A 255 -13.12 5.68 0.59
C THR A 255 -13.55 6.42 1.85
N PRO A 256 -14.26 7.57 1.75
CA PRO A 256 -14.76 8.29 2.93
C PRO A 256 -15.84 7.51 3.70
N ARG A 257 -16.48 6.51 3.07
CA ARG A 257 -17.49 5.67 3.74
C ARG A 257 -16.87 4.86 4.88
N ARG A 258 -15.74 4.19 4.64
CA ARG A 258 -15.05 3.42 5.70
C ARG A 258 -14.21 4.33 6.59
N TRP A 259 -13.50 5.27 5.98
CA TRP A 259 -12.44 6.03 6.66
C TRP A 259 -12.87 7.38 7.22
N LEU A 260 -14.17 7.67 7.24
CA LEU A 260 -14.75 8.77 8.00
C LEU A 260 -16.10 8.36 8.58
N LEU A 261 -17.08 8.04 7.72
CA LEU A 261 -18.46 7.76 8.16
C LEU A 261 -18.55 6.57 9.13
N LEU A 262 -17.87 5.46 8.81
CA LEU A 262 -17.89 4.25 9.65
C LEU A 262 -16.98 4.38 10.88
N CYS A 263 -15.74 4.82 10.71
CA CYS A 263 -14.75 4.77 11.80
C CYS A 263 -14.79 5.99 12.74
N ASN A 264 -15.34 7.12 12.30
CA ASN A 264 -15.38 8.37 13.05
C ASN A 264 -16.74 9.07 12.92
N PRO A 265 -17.83 8.42 13.36
CA PRO A 265 -19.19 8.93 13.19
C PRO A 265 -19.40 10.30 13.85
N GLY A 266 -18.73 10.58 14.98
CA GLY A 266 -18.83 11.88 15.64
C GLY A 266 -18.26 13.02 14.81
N LEU A 267 -17.15 12.80 14.07
CA LEU A 267 -16.64 13.81 13.14
C LEU A 267 -17.53 13.92 11.90
N ALA A 268 -18.04 12.79 11.41
CA ALA A 268 -18.91 12.75 10.26
C ALA A 268 -20.22 13.53 10.48
N GLU A 269 -20.83 13.38 11.66
CA GLU A 269 -22.03 14.11 12.10
C GLU A 269 -21.74 15.61 12.23
N LEU A 270 -20.65 15.97 12.91
CA LEU A 270 -20.25 17.37 13.08
C LEU A 270 -19.99 18.08 11.73
N ILE A 271 -19.41 17.38 10.75
CA ILE A 271 -19.27 17.91 9.38
C ILE A 271 -20.65 18.06 8.72
N ALA A 272 -21.52 17.06 8.84
CA ALA A 272 -22.85 17.08 8.24
C ALA A 272 -23.72 18.23 8.77
N GLU A 273 -23.63 18.56 10.07
CA GLU A 273 -24.32 19.72 10.67
C GLU A 273 -23.92 21.05 10.03
N LYS A 274 -22.66 21.19 9.57
CA LYS A 274 -22.15 22.43 8.97
C LYS A 274 -22.38 22.52 7.47
N ILE A 275 -22.24 21.41 6.73
CA ILE A 275 -22.22 21.44 5.25
C ILE A 275 -23.21 20.49 4.57
N GLY A 276 -23.98 19.70 5.33
CA GLY A 276 -24.88 18.65 4.84
C GLY A 276 -24.17 17.31 4.57
N GLU A 277 -24.91 16.27 4.21
CA GLU A 277 -24.38 14.89 4.06
C GLU A 277 -23.78 14.59 2.67
N ALA A 278 -23.93 15.50 1.71
CA ALA A 278 -23.50 15.25 0.32
C ALA A 278 -21.99 14.97 0.19
N TYR A 279 -21.17 15.39 1.16
CA TYR A 279 -19.72 15.15 1.15
C TYR A 279 -19.34 13.66 1.14
N VAL A 280 -20.23 12.76 1.59
CA VAL A 280 -19.93 11.32 1.61
C VAL A 280 -19.81 10.73 0.19
N LYS A 281 -20.54 11.32 -0.78
CA LYS A 281 -20.46 11.01 -2.22
C LYS A 281 -19.51 11.94 -2.96
N ASP A 282 -19.30 13.15 -2.46
CA ASP A 282 -18.43 14.15 -3.05
C ASP A 282 -17.55 14.83 -1.99
N LEU A 283 -16.42 14.21 -1.70
CA LEU A 283 -15.51 14.69 -0.65
C LEU A 283 -14.90 16.06 -0.94
N SER A 284 -14.99 16.57 -2.18
CA SER A 284 -14.54 17.93 -2.52
C SER A 284 -15.28 19.02 -1.74
N GLN A 285 -16.50 18.73 -1.26
CA GLN A 285 -17.29 19.66 -0.46
C GLN A 285 -16.68 19.98 0.90
N LEU A 286 -15.72 19.18 1.40
CA LEU A 286 -15.00 19.50 2.64
C LEU A 286 -14.27 20.85 2.56
N THR A 287 -13.96 21.34 1.36
CA THR A 287 -13.38 22.68 1.16
C THR A 287 -14.24 23.80 1.76
N ARG A 288 -15.57 23.62 1.85
CA ARG A 288 -16.50 24.57 2.49
C ARG A 288 -16.21 24.76 3.98
N LEU A 289 -15.52 23.82 4.62
CA LEU A 289 -15.15 23.91 6.03
C LEU A 289 -14.15 25.04 6.32
N HIS A 290 -13.43 25.57 5.32
CA HIS A 290 -12.59 26.76 5.48
C HIS A 290 -13.38 27.98 5.97
N GLY A 291 -14.68 28.07 5.66
CA GLY A 291 -15.55 29.15 6.13
C GLY A 291 -15.75 29.17 7.65
N PHE A 292 -15.39 28.10 8.37
CA PHE A 292 -15.56 27.96 9.81
C PHE A 292 -14.24 28.05 10.60
N LEU A 293 -13.14 28.49 9.97
CA LEU A 293 -11.85 28.68 10.66
C LEU A 293 -11.88 29.70 11.80
N GLY A 294 -12.82 30.65 11.75
CA GLY A 294 -13.06 31.64 12.82
C GLY A 294 -14.12 31.21 13.84
N ASP A 295 -14.76 30.05 13.67
CA ASP A 295 -15.81 29.54 14.56
C ASP A 295 -15.17 28.80 15.75
N ASP A 296 -14.93 29.53 16.85
CA ASP A 296 -14.35 28.99 18.08
C ASP A 296 -15.21 27.89 18.72
N VAL A 297 -16.52 27.84 18.46
CA VAL A 297 -17.40 26.75 18.92
C VAL A 297 -17.07 25.49 18.14
N PHE A 298 -17.06 25.58 16.80
CA PHE A 298 -16.78 24.45 15.92
C PHE A 298 -15.37 23.87 16.14
N LEU A 299 -14.36 24.72 16.33
CA LEU A 299 -13.00 24.26 16.66
C LEU A 299 -12.94 23.47 17.97
N ARG A 300 -13.74 23.86 18.98
CA ARG A 300 -13.84 23.11 20.25
C ARG A 300 -14.60 21.80 20.07
N GLU A 301 -15.61 21.75 19.21
CA GLU A 301 -16.36 20.53 18.91
C GLU A 301 -15.48 19.49 18.18
N ILE A 302 -14.65 19.91 17.22
CA ILE A 302 -13.66 19.04 16.58
C ILE A 302 -12.69 18.46 17.61
N ALA A 303 -12.17 19.31 18.51
CA ALA A 303 -11.26 18.89 19.57
C ALA A 303 -11.93 17.90 20.54
N LYS A 304 -13.20 18.13 20.87
CA LYS A 304 -14.00 17.24 21.71
C LYS A 304 -14.15 15.86 21.08
N VAL A 305 -14.49 15.79 19.78
CA VAL A 305 -14.57 14.51 19.04
C VAL A 305 -13.22 13.77 19.07
N LYS A 306 -12.10 14.48 18.85
CA LYS A 306 -10.76 13.90 18.95
C LYS A 306 -10.51 13.31 20.35
N GLN A 307 -10.84 14.05 21.39
CA GLN A 307 -10.64 13.62 22.78
C GLN A 307 -11.51 12.40 23.13
N GLU A 308 -12.74 12.34 22.66
CA GLU A 308 -13.62 11.17 22.82
C GLU A 308 -13.06 9.93 22.11
N ASN A 309 -12.53 10.09 20.89
CA ASN A 309 -11.88 9.00 20.16
C ASN A 309 -10.64 8.50 20.90
N LYS A 310 -9.83 9.41 21.46
CA LYS A 310 -8.65 9.06 22.29
C LYS A 310 -9.05 8.29 23.54
N LEU A 311 -10.14 8.70 24.21
CA LEU A 311 -10.65 8.00 25.38
C LEU A 311 -11.13 6.58 25.02
N LYS A 312 -11.94 6.45 23.95
CA LYS A 312 -12.42 5.15 23.45
C LYS A 312 -11.26 4.22 23.08
N PHE A 313 -10.23 4.74 22.41
CA PHE A 313 -9.05 3.96 22.06
C PHE A 313 -8.23 3.55 23.29
N SER A 314 -8.08 4.44 24.28
CA SER A 314 -7.41 4.14 25.55
C SER A 314 -8.12 3.01 26.31
N GLN A 315 -9.45 3.06 26.39
CA GLN A 315 -10.27 2.01 27.01
C GLN A 315 -10.15 0.68 26.26
N PHE A 316 -10.11 0.72 24.93
CA PHE A 316 -9.85 -0.47 24.11
C PHE A 316 -8.48 -1.09 24.42
N LEU A 317 -7.41 -0.29 24.52
CA LEU A 317 -6.08 -0.79 24.87
C LEU A 317 -6.02 -1.38 26.27
N GLU A 318 -6.67 -0.75 27.24
CA GLU A 318 -6.75 -1.27 28.61
C GLU A 318 -7.54 -2.57 28.68
N LYS A 319 -8.66 -2.67 27.94
CA LYS A 319 -9.50 -3.87 27.91
C LYS A 319 -8.80 -5.06 27.24
N GLU A 320 -8.32 -4.86 26.02
CA GLU A 320 -7.83 -5.95 25.14
C GLU A 320 -6.35 -6.28 25.39
N TYR A 321 -5.52 -5.26 25.66
CA TYR A 321 -4.08 -5.44 25.78
C TYR A 321 -3.55 -5.20 27.21
N LYS A 322 -4.42 -4.83 28.16
CA LYS A 322 -4.05 -4.51 29.55
C LYS A 322 -3.02 -3.37 29.65
N VAL A 323 -3.01 -2.47 28.67
CA VAL A 323 -2.11 -1.31 28.64
C VAL A 323 -2.89 -0.04 28.94
N LYS A 324 -2.60 0.59 30.08
CA LYS A 324 -3.13 1.90 30.44
C LYS A 324 -2.27 3.02 29.85
N ILE A 325 -2.92 3.98 29.21
CA ILE A 325 -2.30 5.19 28.67
C ILE A 325 -3.00 6.46 29.15
N ASN A 326 -2.29 7.59 29.08
CA ASN A 326 -2.84 8.90 29.39
C ASN A 326 -3.59 9.44 28.15
N PRO A 327 -4.92 9.58 28.15
CA PRO A 327 -5.65 10.12 27.00
C PRO A 327 -5.44 11.63 26.79
N SER A 328 -4.77 12.33 27.72
CA SER A 328 -4.44 13.75 27.59
C SER A 328 -3.09 13.99 26.91
N SER A 329 -2.26 12.95 26.76
CA SER A 329 -1.01 13.06 25.99
C SER A 329 -1.31 13.18 24.50
N MET A 330 -0.35 13.69 23.73
CA MET A 330 -0.39 13.63 22.27
C MET A 330 -0.26 12.16 21.83
N PHE A 331 -1.19 11.69 20.99
CA PHE A 331 -1.11 10.38 20.35
C PHE A 331 -0.32 10.50 19.05
N ASP A 332 0.93 10.05 19.13
CA ASP A 332 1.93 10.05 18.06
C ASP A 332 1.97 8.65 17.43
N VAL A 333 1.51 8.52 16.18
CA VAL A 333 1.12 7.22 15.62
C VAL A 333 1.84 6.93 14.31
N HIS A 334 2.58 5.81 14.30
CA HIS A 334 3.27 5.25 13.15
C HIS A 334 2.76 3.83 12.86
N VAL A 335 1.65 3.72 12.12
CA VAL A 335 1.03 2.42 11.78
C VAL A 335 1.07 2.10 10.28
N LYS A 336 1.91 1.14 9.91
CA LYS A 336 2.10 0.64 8.52
C LYS A 336 2.92 -0.66 8.56
N ARG A 337 3.08 -1.36 7.43
CA ARG A 337 3.99 -2.52 7.36
C ARG A 337 5.38 -2.11 7.86
N ILE A 338 6.06 -2.99 8.59
CA ILE A 338 7.41 -2.72 9.08
C ILE A 338 8.39 -2.93 7.93
N HIS A 339 9.15 -1.90 7.59
CA HIS A 339 10.13 -1.92 6.51
C HIS A 339 11.17 -0.83 6.74
N GLU A 340 12.42 -1.09 6.38
CA GLU A 340 13.53 -0.14 6.53
C GLU A 340 13.26 1.23 5.88
N TYR A 341 12.77 1.30 4.64
CA TYR A 341 12.43 2.58 3.98
C TYR A 341 11.32 3.39 4.65
N LYS A 342 10.46 2.73 5.45
CA LYS A 342 9.40 3.40 6.22
C LYS A 342 9.91 4.00 7.53
N ARG A 343 11.16 3.69 7.88
CA ARG A 343 11.95 4.30 8.95
C ARG A 343 11.28 4.32 10.31
N GLN A 344 10.65 3.21 10.73
CA GLN A 344 10.29 3.04 12.14
C GLN A 344 11.51 3.15 13.07
N LEU A 345 12.73 2.87 12.56
CA LEU A 345 14.00 3.13 13.24
C LEU A 345 14.24 4.61 13.54
N LEU A 346 13.95 5.51 12.59
CA LEU A 346 14.07 6.96 12.82
C LEU A 346 13.13 7.42 13.93
N ASN A 347 11.89 6.91 13.94
CA ASN A 347 10.96 7.17 15.05
C ASN A 347 11.48 6.62 16.39
N CYS A 348 12.05 5.40 16.38
CA CYS A 348 12.62 4.79 17.58
C CYS A 348 13.80 5.61 18.14
N LEU A 349 14.68 6.16 17.29
CA LEU A 349 15.78 7.05 17.71
C LEU A 349 15.24 8.34 18.36
N HIS A 350 14.15 8.91 17.83
CA HIS A 350 13.50 10.06 18.46
C HIS A 350 12.92 9.72 19.83
N VAL A 351 12.29 8.56 19.99
CA VAL A 351 11.81 8.07 21.29
C VAL A 351 12.95 7.96 22.32
N VAL A 352 14.09 7.38 21.91
CA VAL A 352 15.28 7.29 22.78
C VAL A 352 15.83 8.69 23.11
N THR A 353 15.81 9.60 22.15
CA THR A 353 16.21 11.01 22.36
C THR A 353 15.32 11.70 23.39
N MET A 354 13.99 11.55 23.27
CA MET A 354 13.04 12.07 24.26
C MET A 354 13.28 11.48 25.65
N TYR A 355 13.47 10.15 25.73
CA TYR A 355 13.80 9.47 26.98
C TYR A 355 15.05 10.07 27.64
N ASN A 356 16.14 10.21 26.88
CA ASN A 356 17.38 10.78 27.37
C ASN A 356 17.23 12.23 27.84
N ARG A 357 16.49 13.06 27.10
CA ARG A 357 16.20 14.45 27.49
C ARG A 357 15.40 14.52 28.80
N ILE A 358 14.41 13.66 28.99
CA ILE A 358 13.62 13.56 30.23
C ILE A 358 14.52 13.12 31.40
N LYS A 359 15.41 12.16 31.19
CA LYS A 359 16.34 11.68 32.23
C LYS A 359 17.38 12.72 32.60
N LYS A 360 17.85 13.51 31.64
CA LYS A 360 18.82 14.59 31.85
C LYS A 360 18.24 15.75 32.66
N ASP A 361 16.99 16.12 32.40
CA ASP A 361 16.28 17.15 33.18
C ASP A 361 14.85 16.70 33.54
N PRO A 362 14.69 15.91 34.62
CA PRO A 362 13.39 15.42 35.05
C PRO A 362 12.42 16.51 35.51
N LYS A 363 12.89 17.73 35.80
CA LYS A 363 12.03 18.83 36.27
C LYS A 363 11.51 19.67 35.12
N LYS A 364 12.17 19.65 33.96
CA LYS A 364 11.68 20.31 32.75
C LYS A 364 10.29 19.80 32.35
N SER A 365 9.46 20.74 31.92
CA SER A 365 8.15 20.46 31.34
C SER A 365 8.31 19.93 29.92
N PHE A 366 7.67 18.81 29.62
CA PHE A 366 7.59 18.20 28.30
C PHE A 366 6.13 17.99 27.95
N VAL A 367 5.76 18.17 26.68
CA VAL A 367 4.45 17.74 26.19
C VAL A 367 4.35 16.23 26.36
N PRO A 368 3.40 15.70 27.15
CA PRO A 368 3.27 14.26 27.32
C PRO A 368 2.96 13.59 25.98
N ARG A 369 3.63 12.47 25.67
CA ARG A 369 3.38 11.70 24.44
C ARG A 369 3.09 10.22 24.71
N THR A 370 2.12 9.69 23.97
CA THR A 370 1.96 8.25 23.77
C THR A 370 2.34 7.93 22.34
N VAL A 371 3.53 7.37 22.15
CA VAL A 371 4.05 6.95 20.84
C VAL A 371 3.58 5.53 20.55
N ILE A 372 2.82 5.35 19.47
CA ILE A 372 2.16 4.11 19.08
C ILE A 372 2.71 3.69 17.72
N ILE A 373 3.49 2.61 17.70
CA ILE A 373 4.04 2.03 16.47
C ILE A 373 3.32 0.71 16.22
N GLY A 374 2.87 0.44 14.99
CA GLY A 374 2.16 -0.81 14.70
C GLY A 374 2.36 -1.28 13.28
N GLY A 375 2.50 -2.58 13.09
CA GLY A 375 2.79 -3.15 11.79
C GLY A 375 3.11 -4.63 11.82
N LYS A 376 3.09 -5.24 10.64
CA LYS A 376 3.58 -6.61 10.43
C LYS A 376 4.88 -6.58 9.65
N ALA A 377 5.81 -7.44 10.03
CA ALA A 377 6.99 -7.77 9.23
C ALA A 377 6.70 -9.02 8.39
N ALA A 378 7.26 -9.10 7.19
CA ALA A 378 7.20 -10.34 6.41
C ALA A 378 7.97 -11.46 7.15
N PRO A 379 7.52 -12.74 7.10
CA PRO A 379 8.14 -13.82 7.86
C PRO A 379 9.64 -14.00 7.59
N GLY A 380 10.09 -13.83 6.35
CA GLY A 380 11.51 -13.93 5.97
C GLY A 380 12.33 -12.66 6.20
N TYR A 381 11.71 -11.54 6.60
CA TYR A 381 12.39 -10.26 6.71
C TYR A 381 12.99 -10.07 8.10
N TYR A 382 14.22 -10.56 8.27
CA TYR A 382 14.96 -10.50 9.53
C TYR A 382 15.08 -9.08 10.10
N MET A 383 15.55 -8.11 9.31
CA MET A 383 15.77 -6.74 9.81
C MET A 383 14.47 -6.09 10.28
N ALA A 384 13.36 -6.26 9.54
CA ALA A 384 12.05 -5.78 9.98
C ALA A 384 11.59 -6.41 11.32
N LYS A 385 11.89 -7.68 11.57
CA LYS A 385 11.63 -8.32 12.87
C LYS A 385 12.52 -7.75 13.98
N MET A 386 13.78 -7.46 13.68
CA MET A 386 14.71 -6.81 14.63
C MET A 386 14.24 -5.40 15.00
N ILE A 387 13.66 -4.65 14.05
CA ILE A 387 13.04 -3.34 14.33
C ILE A 387 11.87 -3.48 15.33
N ILE A 388 10.99 -4.46 15.14
CA ILE A 388 9.90 -4.74 16.11
C ILE A 388 10.49 -5.07 17.49
N LYS A 389 11.52 -5.92 17.53
CA LYS A 389 12.19 -6.28 18.78
C LYS A 389 12.81 -5.07 19.46
N LEU A 390 13.46 -4.18 18.72
CA LEU A 390 14.02 -2.94 19.27
C LEU A 390 12.94 -2.05 19.86
N ILE A 391 11.86 -1.79 19.13
CA ILE A 391 10.75 -0.95 19.61
C ILE A 391 10.18 -1.50 20.92
N THR A 392 9.93 -2.80 21.00
CA THR A 392 9.40 -3.43 22.22
C THR A 392 10.40 -3.41 23.38
N SER A 393 11.69 -3.56 23.11
CA SER A 393 12.77 -3.42 24.11
C SER A 393 12.89 -1.99 24.65
N VAL A 394 12.87 -0.99 23.77
CA VAL A 394 12.85 0.43 24.17
C VAL A 394 11.59 0.74 24.98
N ALA A 395 10.43 0.27 24.52
CA ALA A 395 9.17 0.43 25.23
C ALA A 395 9.21 -0.17 26.64
N ALA A 396 9.84 -1.34 26.82
CA ALA A 396 9.98 -1.98 28.13
C ALA A 396 10.80 -1.12 29.10
N VAL A 397 11.86 -0.45 28.64
CA VAL A 397 12.65 0.45 29.50
C VAL A 397 11.88 1.73 29.79
N VAL A 398 11.39 2.41 28.76
CA VAL A 398 10.71 3.71 28.89
C VAL A 398 9.46 3.60 29.77
N ASN A 399 8.63 2.58 29.56
CA ASN A 399 7.35 2.44 30.24
C ASN A 399 7.46 2.05 31.72
N ASN A 400 8.62 1.56 32.16
CA ASN A 400 8.87 1.11 33.54
C ASN A 400 9.82 2.05 34.30
N ASP A 401 10.30 3.13 33.68
CA ASP A 401 11.15 4.11 34.36
C ASP A 401 10.30 5.11 35.17
N PRO A 402 10.39 5.13 36.51
CA PRO A 402 9.56 6.00 37.34
C PRO A 402 9.87 7.49 37.15
N VAL A 403 11.06 7.84 36.65
CA VAL A 403 11.43 9.24 36.35
C VAL A 403 10.69 9.75 35.12
N VAL A 404 10.40 8.86 34.17
CA VAL A 404 9.61 9.19 32.97
C VAL A 404 8.14 9.40 33.33
N GLY A 405 7.59 8.52 34.18
CA GLY A 405 6.21 8.61 34.63
C GLY A 405 5.22 8.67 33.47
N SER A 406 4.35 9.69 33.46
CA SER A 406 3.34 9.89 32.41
C SER A 406 3.80 10.76 31.23
N LYS A 407 5.06 11.21 31.23
CA LYS A 407 5.59 12.12 30.18
C LYS A 407 5.80 11.41 28.84
N LEU A 408 6.17 10.13 28.86
CA LEU A 408 6.40 9.36 27.66
C LEU A 408 5.92 7.92 27.86
N LYS A 409 5.09 7.45 26.94
CA LYS A 409 4.65 6.07 26.84
C LYS A 409 4.93 5.57 25.42
N VAL A 410 5.41 4.34 25.28
CA VAL A 410 5.70 3.71 23.98
C VAL A 410 4.91 2.41 23.89
N ILE A 411 4.17 2.23 22.81
CA ILE A 411 3.35 1.04 22.59
C ILE A 411 3.62 0.47 21.21
N PHE A 412 3.83 -0.84 21.16
CA PHE A 412 3.75 -1.59 19.92
C PHE A 412 2.36 -2.19 19.76
N LEU A 413 1.62 -1.75 18.73
CA LEU A 413 0.25 -2.15 18.48
C LEU A 413 0.23 -3.49 17.71
N GLU A 414 -0.08 -4.56 18.43
CA GLU A 414 -0.05 -5.93 17.91
C GLU A 414 -1.10 -6.18 16.82
N ASN A 415 -0.72 -6.97 15.81
CA ASN A 415 -1.62 -7.46 14.76
C ASN A 415 -2.41 -6.33 14.05
N TYR A 416 -1.70 -5.26 13.70
CA TYR A 416 -2.25 -4.16 12.92
C TYR A 416 -2.92 -4.66 11.64
N ARG A 417 -4.19 -4.27 11.49
CA ARG A 417 -5.13 -4.69 10.45
C ARG A 417 -6.23 -3.64 10.30
N VAL A 418 -7.08 -3.78 9.28
CA VAL A 418 -8.13 -2.78 8.96
C VAL A 418 -9.01 -2.43 10.17
N SER A 419 -9.53 -3.42 10.90
CA SER A 419 -10.41 -3.18 12.06
C SER A 419 -9.72 -2.48 13.24
N LEU A 420 -8.39 -2.54 13.30
CA LEU A 420 -7.58 -1.82 14.29
C LEU A 420 -7.21 -0.42 13.79
N ALA A 421 -6.98 -0.28 12.48
CA ALA A 421 -6.80 1.02 11.82
C ALA A 421 -8.03 1.92 12.02
N GLU A 422 -9.24 1.36 11.91
CA GLU A 422 -10.51 2.05 12.19
C GLU A 422 -10.64 2.58 13.63
N LYS A 423 -9.80 2.11 14.57
CA LYS A 423 -9.80 2.57 15.96
C LYS A 423 -8.70 3.59 16.24
N VAL A 424 -7.48 3.31 15.78
CA VAL A 424 -6.32 4.17 16.06
C VAL A 424 -6.32 5.45 15.23
N ILE A 425 -6.78 5.40 13.97
CA ILE A 425 -6.76 6.56 13.07
C ILE A 425 -7.61 7.72 13.61
N PRO A 426 -8.88 7.53 14.01
CA PRO A 426 -9.71 8.60 14.59
C PRO A 426 -9.12 9.21 15.88
N ALA A 427 -8.36 8.42 16.64
CA ALA A 427 -7.76 8.81 17.91
C ALA A 427 -6.38 9.50 17.79
N THR A 428 -5.82 9.60 16.59
CA THR A 428 -4.44 10.08 16.40
C THR A 428 -4.37 11.60 16.36
N ASP A 429 -3.38 12.18 17.03
CA ASP A 429 -3.06 13.61 16.95
C ASP A 429 -1.97 13.86 15.90
N LEU A 430 -0.91 13.06 15.92
CA LEU A 430 0.24 13.18 15.02
C LEU A 430 0.43 11.92 14.17
N SER A 431 0.46 12.08 12.86
CA SER A 431 0.65 11.02 11.89
C SER A 431 2.08 10.98 11.37
N GLU A 432 2.76 9.84 11.58
CA GLU A 432 4.15 9.63 11.17
C GLU A 432 4.25 9.10 9.73
N GLN A 433 4.68 9.98 8.81
CA GLN A 433 4.81 9.71 7.36
C GLN A 433 6.24 9.96 6.89
N ILE A 434 7.17 9.26 7.54
CA ILE A 434 8.60 9.58 7.53
C ILE A 434 9.43 8.68 6.61
N SER A 435 8.93 8.22 5.46
CA SER A 435 9.76 7.44 4.52
C SER A 435 10.92 8.27 3.95
N THR A 436 11.98 7.62 3.47
CA THR A 436 13.05 8.33 2.75
C THR A 436 12.47 8.87 1.42
N ALA A 437 12.73 10.13 1.09
CA ALA A 437 12.19 10.73 -0.13
C ALA A 437 12.51 9.91 -1.38
N GLY A 438 11.50 9.63 -2.20
CA GLY A 438 11.58 8.80 -3.40
C GLY A 438 11.32 7.31 -3.17
N THR A 439 10.95 6.87 -1.96
CA THR A 439 10.78 5.43 -1.66
C THR A 439 9.33 5.00 -1.44
N GLU A 440 8.48 5.84 -0.84
CA GLU A 440 7.04 5.56 -0.74
C GLU A 440 6.34 6.06 -2.00
N ALA A 441 5.81 5.12 -2.79
CA ALA A 441 5.15 5.46 -4.05
C ALA A 441 3.96 6.42 -3.90
N SER A 442 3.27 6.37 -2.75
CA SER A 442 2.13 7.24 -2.46
C SER A 442 1.84 7.26 -0.96
N GLY A 443 1.54 6.09 -0.40
CA GLY A 443 0.97 5.99 0.94
C GLY A 443 -0.52 6.34 0.94
N THR A 444 -1.32 5.55 1.66
CA THR A 444 -2.75 5.83 1.87
C THR A 444 -3.11 5.96 3.35
N GLY A 445 -2.17 5.67 4.26
CA GLY A 445 -2.36 5.92 5.69
C GLY A 445 -2.42 7.41 5.98
N ASN A 446 -1.49 8.17 5.41
CA ASN A 446 -1.42 9.64 5.44
C ASN A 446 -2.78 10.30 5.12
N MET A 447 -3.45 9.89 4.04
CA MET A 447 -4.76 10.40 3.65
C MET A 447 -5.84 10.14 4.72
N LYS A 448 -5.82 8.97 5.37
CA LYS A 448 -6.79 8.60 6.41
C LYS A 448 -6.62 9.44 7.64
N PHE A 449 -5.36 9.68 8.02
CA PHE A 449 -5.03 10.52 9.17
C PHE A 449 -5.42 11.98 8.93
N MET A 450 -5.12 12.52 7.75
CA MET A 450 -5.51 13.87 7.35
C MET A 450 -7.03 14.08 7.44
N LEU A 451 -7.81 13.15 6.86
CA LEU A 451 -9.28 13.19 6.88
C LEU A 451 -9.86 13.08 8.30
N ASN A 452 -9.17 12.40 9.22
CA ASN A 452 -9.61 12.21 10.60
C ASN A 452 -9.03 13.24 11.58
N GLY A 453 -8.42 14.32 11.08
CA GLY A 453 -7.95 15.43 11.89
C GLY A 453 -6.70 15.12 12.72
N ALA A 454 -5.78 14.31 12.18
CA ALA A 454 -4.41 14.25 12.67
C ALA A 454 -3.52 15.17 11.83
N LEU A 455 -2.58 15.87 12.47
CA LEU A 455 -1.54 16.61 11.75
C LEU A 455 -0.45 15.64 11.28
N THR A 456 0.17 15.95 10.14
CA THR A 456 1.18 15.07 9.53
C THR A 456 2.57 15.62 9.78
N ILE A 457 3.46 14.78 10.32
CA ILE A 457 4.91 14.97 10.24
C ILE A 457 5.46 13.99 9.20
N GLY A 458 6.22 14.51 8.24
CA GLY A 458 6.64 13.69 7.11
C GLY A 458 7.68 14.32 6.22
N THR A 459 8.23 13.49 5.35
CA THR A 459 9.10 13.92 4.26
C THR A 459 8.28 14.30 3.02
N MET A 460 8.92 15.01 2.08
CA MET A 460 8.37 15.28 0.75
C MET A 460 8.47 14.02 -0.14
N ASP A 461 7.65 13.03 0.18
CA ASP A 461 7.62 11.72 -0.47
C ASP A 461 6.18 11.29 -0.79
N GLY A 462 6.00 10.49 -1.85
CA GLY A 462 4.69 9.97 -2.27
C GLY A 462 3.59 11.03 -2.31
N ALA A 463 2.45 10.72 -1.69
CA ALA A 463 1.29 11.62 -1.63
C ALA A 463 1.41 12.70 -0.54
N ASN A 464 2.46 12.70 0.30
CA ASN A 464 2.66 13.78 1.27
C ASN A 464 2.89 15.12 0.56
N VAL A 465 3.53 15.10 -0.62
CA VAL A 465 3.74 16.28 -1.47
C VAL A 465 2.40 16.88 -1.87
N GLU A 466 1.51 16.05 -2.43
CA GLU A 466 0.17 16.50 -2.83
C GLU A 466 -0.67 16.93 -1.62
N MET A 467 -0.52 16.29 -0.46
CA MET A 467 -1.20 16.72 0.78
C MET A 467 -0.71 18.10 1.25
N ALA A 468 0.58 18.38 1.16
CA ALA A 468 1.16 19.68 1.48
C ALA A 468 0.69 20.76 0.48
N GLU A 469 0.57 20.41 -0.80
CA GLU A 469 0.04 21.31 -1.84
C GLU A 469 -1.42 21.69 -1.56
N GLU A 470 -2.28 20.72 -1.21
CA GLU A 470 -3.70 20.99 -0.95
C GLU A 470 -3.94 21.75 0.36
N ALA A 471 -3.21 21.41 1.43
CA ALA A 471 -3.41 22.01 2.75
C ALA A 471 -2.59 23.29 2.97
N GLY A 472 -1.60 23.57 2.14
CA GLY A 472 -0.53 24.53 2.41
C GLY A 472 0.59 23.90 3.24
N GLU A 473 1.84 24.07 2.79
CA GLU A 473 3.02 23.46 3.44
C GLU A 473 3.15 23.90 4.91
N GLU A 474 2.71 25.12 5.25
CA GLU A 474 2.71 25.63 6.63
C GLU A 474 1.74 24.91 7.58
N ASN A 475 0.82 24.11 7.04
CA ASN A 475 -0.16 23.33 7.79
C ASN A 475 0.23 21.84 7.92
N LEU A 476 1.44 21.48 7.48
CA LEU A 476 2.09 20.19 7.70
C LEU A 476 3.47 20.40 8.36
N PHE A 477 3.97 19.35 9.01
CA PHE A 477 5.30 19.34 9.60
C PHE A 477 6.29 18.63 8.66
N ILE A 478 6.65 19.33 7.58
CA ILE A 478 7.60 18.81 6.60
C ILE A 478 9.05 18.92 7.11
N PHE A 479 9.85 17.87 6.92
CA PHE A 479 11.27 17.85 7.27
C PHE A 479 12.10 16.95 6.35
N GLY A 480 13.42 17.04 6.51
CA GLY A 480 14.38 16.10 5.93
C GLY A 480 14.72 16.38 4.47
N MET A 481 15.53 15.49 3.91
CA MET A 481 15.97 15.52 2.52
C MET A 481 14.79 15.40 1.54
N ARG A 482 14.87 16.15 0.44
CA ARG A 482 14.06 15.92 -0.77
C ARG A 482 14.75 14.90 -1.69
N ILE A 483 14.09 14.48 -2.76
CA ILE A 483 14.62 13.49 -3.70
C ILE A 483 16.00 13.90 -4.25
N ASP A 484 16.15 15.16 -4.63
CA ASP A 484 17.40 15.67 -5.19
C ASP A 484 18.54 15.66 -4.16
N ASP A 485 18.23 15.92 -2.88
CA ASP A 485 19.21 15.84 -1.78
C ASP A 485 19.65 14.40 -1.53
N VAL A 486 18.71 13.44 -1.59
CA VAL A 486 19.01 11.99 -1.49
C VAL A 486 19.94 11.58 -2.63
N ALA A 487 19.62 11.97 -3.86
CA ALA A 487 20.43 11.66 -5.04
C ALA A 487 21.81 12.33 -4.99
N ALA A 488 21.91 13.57 -4.50
CA ALA A 488 23.17 14.26 -4.30
C ALA A 488 24.04 13.56 -3.24
N LEU A 489 23.42 13.09 -2.14
CA LEU A 489 24.12 12.36 -1.09
C LEU A 489 24.57 10.97 -1.56
N ASP A 490 23.79 10.30 -2.40
CA ASP A 490 24.21 9.05 -3.06
C ASP A 490 25.43 9.26 -3.95
N LYS A 491 25.46 10.33 -4.74
CA LYS A 491 26.62 10.69 -5.58
C LYS A 491 27.86 11.04 -4.77
N LYS A 492 27.69 11.73 -3.62
CA LYS A 492 28.79 12.08 -2.72
C LYS A 492 29.37 10.84 -2.01
N GLY A 493 28.54 9.82 -1.78
CA GLY A 493 28.86 8.68 -0.93
C GLY A 493 28.40 8.95 0.51
N TYR A 494 27.30 8.33 0.92
CA TYR A 494 26.77 8.46 2.26
C TYR A 494 27.67 7.77 3.30
N VAL A 495 28.09 8.51 4.33
CA VAL A 495 28.90 8.01 5.44
C VAL A 495 28.16 8.29 6.76
N ALA A 496 27.47 7.28 7.29
CA ALA A 496 26.68 7.39 8.51
C ALA A 496 27.52 7.84 9.74
N LYS A 497 28.80 7.46 9.76
CA LYS A 497 29.74 7.82 10.84
C LYS A 497 29.90 9.34 11.02
N GLU A 498 29.84 10.13 9.95
CA GLU A 498 29.94 11.60 10.03
C GLU A 498 28.82 12.19 10.89
N TYR A 499 27.58 11.74 10.68
CA TYR A 499 26.42 12.18 11.45
C TYR A 499 26.49 11.70 12.90
N TYR A 500 26.90 10.45 13.11
CA TYR A 500 27.07 9.88 14.44
C TYR A 500 28.13 10.62 15.28
N GLU A 501 29.24 11.06 14.68
CA GLU A 501 30.27 11.83 15.38
C GLU A 501 29.86 13.30 15.60
N ALA A 502 29.15 13.90 14.65
CA ALA A 502 28.74 15.30 14.70
C ALA A 502 27.55 15.57 15.64
N LEU A 503 26.69 14.59 15.90
CA LEU A 503 25.42 14.78 16.63
C LEU A 503 25.44 14.05 17.99
N PRO A 504 25.69 14.74 19.12
CA PRO A 504 25.85 14.10 20.42
C PRO A 504 24.62 13.31 20.92
N GLU A 505 23.40 13.79 20.63
CA GLU A 505 22.18 13.08 21.03
C GLU A 505 21.96 11.81 20.21
N LEU A 506 22.28 11.84 18.91
CA LEU A 506 22.27 10.65 18.05
C LEU A 506 23.30 9.64 18.55
N LYS A 507 24.52 10.11 18.81
CA LYS A 507 25.61 9.29 19.34
C LYS A 507 25.19 8.55 20.60
N LEU A 508 24.61 9.27 21.57
CA LEU A 508 24.14 8.67 22.82
C LEU A 508 23.04 7.62 22.59
N ALA A 509 22.06 7.92 21.74
CA ALA A 509 20.97 6.99 21.43
C ALA A 509 21.49 5.70 20.77
N VAL A 510 22.39 5.83 19.80
CA VAL A 510 23.01 4.69 19.10
C VAL A 510 23.90 3.89 20.06
N ASP A 511 24.71 4.55 20.88
CA ASP A 511 25.55 3.89 21.89
C ASP A 511 24.73 3.08 22.89
N GLN A 512 23.58 3.58 23.33
CA GLN A 512 22.70 2.84 24.24
C GLN A 512 22.13 1.59 23.57
N ILE A 513 21.76 1.66 22.29
CA ILE A 513 21.27 0.51 21.54
C ILE A 513 22.38 -0.53 21.35
N ASP A 514 23.58 -0.08 20.96
CA ASP A 514 24.74 -0.93 20.68
C ASP A 514 25.30 -1.59 21.94
N LYS A 515 25.40 -0.86 23.05
CA LYS A 515 25.99 -1.33 24.32
C LYS A 515 25.00 -2.10 25.21
N GLY A 516 23.84 -2.49 24.68
CA GLY A 516 22.89 -3.35 25.38
C GLY A 516 22.05 -2.67 26.45
N PHE A 517 21.94 -1.33 26.49
CA PHE A 517 21.11 -0.63 27.47
C PHE A 517 19.64 -1.08 27.40
N PHE A 518 19.13 -1.33 26.19
CA PHE A 518 17.77 -1.83 25.94
C PHE A 518 17.67 -3.37 25.87
N SER A 519 18.78 -4.09 26.11
CA SER A 519 18.86 -5.55 26.08
C SER A 519 19.90 -6.08 27.08
N PRO A 520 19.78 -5.78 28.39
CA PRO A 520 20.85 -6.04 29.37
C PRO A 520 21.21 -7.53 29.51
N LYS A 521 20.27 -8.45 29.20
CA LYS A 521 20.51 -9.90 29.20
C LYS A 521 21.22 -10.40 27.94
N GLN A 522 21.21 -9.62 26.86
CA GLN A 522 21.78 -9.94 25.55
C GLN A 522 22.37 -8.64 24.97
N PRO A 523 23.53 -8.18 25.47
CA PRO A 523 24.05 -6.86 25.10
C PRO A 523 24.23 -6.67 23.58
N ASP A 524 24.66 -7.72 22.88
CA ASP A 524 24.88 -7.69 21.43
C ASP A 524 23.59 -7.89 20.58
N LEU A 525 22.39 -7.96 21.19
CA LEU A 525 21.15 -8.30 20.48
C LEU A 525 20.87 -7.40 19.25
N PHE A 526 21.24 -6.13 19.31
CA PHE A 526 20.96 -5.15 18.25
C PHE A 526 22.18 -4.84 17.37
N LYS A 527 23.26 -5.59 17.49
CA LYS A 527 24.51 -5.35 16.74
C LYS A 527 24.31 -5.35 15.23
N ASP A 528 23.51 -6.26 14.70
CA ASP A 528 23.23 -6.34 13.26
C ASP A 528 22.46 -5.11 12.74
N LEU A 529 21.57 -4.57 13.57
CA LEU A 529 20.79 -3.37 13.27
C LEU A 529 21.70 -2.14 13.29
N VAL A 530 22.58 -2.03 14.29
CA VAL A 530 23.59 -0.95 14.39
C VAL A 530 24.58 -1.04 13.23
N ASN A 531 25.09 -2.22 12.90
CA ASN A 531 25.95 -2.44 11.75
C ASN A 531 25.26 -2.03 10.43
N MET A 532 23.98 -2.39 10.25
CA MET A 532 23.22 -1.93 9.09
C MET A 532 23.18 -0.39 9.03
N LEU A 533 22.87 0.29 10.14
CA LEU A 533 22.85 1.75 10.22
C LEU A 533 24.19 2.39 9.83
N PHE A 534 25.31 1.81 10.23
CA PHE A 534 26.63 2.38 9.95
C PHE A 534 27.17 2.10 8.56
N TYR A 535 26.93 0.90 8.03
CA TYR A 535 27.66 0.39 6.86
C TYR A 535 26.78 0.14 5.64
N HIS A 536 25.47 -0.08 5.83
CA HIS A 536 24.58 -0.57 4.77
C HIS A 536 23.22 0.15 4.74
N ASP A 537 23.11 1.32 5.36
CA ASP A 537 21.87 2.06 5.47
C ASP A 537 21.48 2.71 4.13
N ARG A 538 20.71 1.95 3.36
CA ARG A 538 20.11 2.38 2.08
C ARG A 538 19.19 3.59 2.24
N PHE A 539 18.66 3.82 3.43
CA PHE A 539 17.57 4.75 3.70
C PHE A 539 17.97 5.99 4.50
N LYS A 540 19.28 6.13 4.79
CA LYS A 540 19.93 7.34 5.28
C LYS A 540 19.27 7.86 6.56
N VAL A 541 19.00 6.96 7.50
CA VAL A 541 18.32 7.25 8.78
C VAL A 541 19.02 8.37 9.55
N PHE A 542 20.35 8.36 9.60
CA PHE A 542 21.10 9.38 10.36
C PHE A 542 21.11 10.75 9.66
N ALA A 543 21.02 10.79 8.34
CA ALA A 543 21.01 12.05 7.60
C ALA A 543 19.78 12.92 7.91
N ASP A 544 18.62 12.30 8.15
CA ASP A 544 17.37 13.01 8.48
C ASP A 544 17.13 13.16 9.99
N TYR A 545 17.97 12.58 10.85
CA TYR A 545 17.74 12.55 12.30
C TYR A 545 17.59 13.95 12.91
N GLU A 546 18.52 14.86 12.62
CA GLU A 546 18.51 16.19 13.24
C GLU A 546 17.28 17.01 12.79
N ALA A 547 16.96 16.96 11.49
CA ALA A 547 15.80 17.63 10.92
C ALA A 547 14.50 17.08 11.52
N TYR A 548 14.40 15.77 11.71
CA TYR A 548 13.25 15.12 12.33
C TYR A 548 13.06 15.56 13.78
N VAL A 549 14.12 15.53 14.60
CA VAL A 549 14.05 15.95 16.01
C VAL A 549 13.66 17.42 16.13
N LYS A 550 14.26 18.32 15.32
CA LYS A 550 13.89 19.75 15.28
C LYS A 550 12.43 19.95 14.86
N CYS A 551 11.92 19.16 13.93
CA CYS A 551 10.53 19.25 13.50
C CYS A 551 9.57 18.77 14.60
N GLN A 552 9.90 17.70 15.31
CA GLN A 552 9.14 17.21 16.46
C GLN A 552 9.05 18.22 17.61
N GLU A 553 10.06 19.09 17.78
CA GLU A 553 9.99 20.21 18.72
C GLU A 553 8.93 21.24 18.31
N LYS A 554 8.81 21.57 17.01
CA LYS A 554 7.75 22.45 16.49
C LYS A 554 6.36 21.86 16.70
N VAL A 555 6.20 20.55 16.49
CA VAL A 555 4.95 19.82 16.78
C VAL A 555 4.56 20.02 18.25
N SER A 556 5.53 19.82 19.15
CA SER A 556 5.31 19.96 20.60
C SER A 556 4.93 21.39 20.98
N GLN A 557 5.58 22.39 20.37
CA GLN A 557 5.27 23.80 20.59
C GLN A 557 3.83 24.14 20.13
N LEU A 558 3.41 23.70 18.95
CA LEU A 558 2.06 23.96 18.44
C LEU A 558 0.98 23.29 19.30
N TYR A 559 1.23 22.07 19.77
CA TYR A 559 0.27 21.32 20.60
C TYR A 559 -0.04 22.01 21.94
N MET A 560 0.89 22.84 22.44
CA MET A 560 0.66 23.67 23.63
C MET A 560 -0.28 24.85 23.38
N ASN A 561 -0.63 25.14 22.11
CA ASN A 561 -1.63 26.12 21.72
C ASN A 561 -2.83 25.42 21.05
N PRO A 562 -3.85 24.99 21.84
CA PRO A 562 -4.97 24.21 21.33
C PRO A 562 -5.75 24.92 20.21
N LYS A 563 -5.90 26.25 20.28
CA LYS A 563 -6.61 27.01 19.24
C LYS A 563 -5.88 26.93 17.91
N ALA A 564 -4.57 27.20 17.90
CA ALA A 564 -3.76 27.13 16.69
C ALA A 564 -3.66 25.69 16.14
N TRP A 565 -3.53 24.69 17.03
CA TRP A 565 -3.56 23.28 16.66
C TRP A 565 -4.88 22.91 15.96
N ASN A 566 -6.03 23.24 16.56
CA ASN A 566 -7.34 22.89 16.02
C ASN A 566 -7.64 23.62 14.71
N MET A 567 -7.17 24.87 14.54
CA MET A 567 -7.26 25.57 13.26
C MET A 567 -6.48 24.82 12.16
N MET A 568 -5.25 24.38 12.45
CA MET A 568 -4.43 23.62 11.50
C MET A 568 -5.06 22.25 11.18
N VAL A 569 -5.67 21.59 12.17
CA VAL A 569 -6.45 20.36 11.99
C VAL A 569 -7.62 20.59 11.04
N LEU A 570 -8.40 21.66 11.25
CA LEU A 570 -9.55 21.97 10.39
C LEU A 570 -9.12 22.24 8.94
N LYS A 571 -8.01 22.97 8.71
CA LYS A 571 -7.46 23.16 7.37
C LYS A 571 -7.11 21.83 6.69
N ASN A 572 -6.48 20.91 7.41
CA ASN A 572 -6.15 19.58 6.87
C ASN A 572 -7.41 18.77 6.52
N ILE A 573 -8.44 18.77 7.37
CA ILE A 573 -9.71 18.10 7.06
C ILE A 573 -10.34 18.73 5.81
N ALA A 574 -10.40 20.06 5.75
CA ALA A 574 -11.00 20.79 4.64
C ALA A 574 -10.28 20.58 3.30
N ALA A 575 -8.96 20.39 3.33
CA ALA A 575 -8.12 20.14 2.15
C ALA A 575 -8.07 18.67 1.72
N SER A 576 -8.66 17.75 2.50
CA SER A 576 -8.52 16.30 2.25
C SER A 576 -9.38 15.75 1.09
N GLY A 577 -10.26 16.58 0.51
CA GLY A 577 -11.26 16.17 -0.49
C GLY A 577 -10.68 15.48 -1.74
N LYS A 578 -9.52 15.95 -2.23
CA LYS A 578 -8.80 15.36 -3.38
C LYS A 578 -8.46 13.89 -3.17
N PHE A 579 -8.29 13.45 -1.93
CA PHE A 579 -7.84 12.10 -1.60
C PHE A 579 -8.99 11.08 -1.46
N SER A 580 -10.20 11.42 -1.93
CA SER A 580 -11.25 10.42 -2.12
C SER A 580 -10.89 9.43 -3.22
N SER A 581 -11.10 8.13 -2.94
CA SER A 581 -10.97 7.08 -3.97
C SER A 581 -11.96 7.28 -5.12
N ASP A 582 -13.08 7.99 -4.92
CA ASP A 582 -14.04 8.23 -6.00
C ASP A 582 -13.44 9.13 -7.07
N ARG A 583 -12.63 10.13 -6.68
CA ARG A 583 -11.88 10.98 -7.61
C ARG A 583 -10.90 10.13 -8.41
N THR A 584 -10.10 9.29 -7.72
CA THR A 584 -9.18 8.36 -8.37
C THR A 584 -9.90 7.46 -9.38
N ILE A 585 -11.01 6.82 -8.98
CA ILE A 585 -11.77 5.91 -9.85
C ILE A 585 -12.40 6.66 -11.04
N LYS A 586 -12.88 7.89 -10.86
CA LYS A 586 -13.39 8.74 -11.95
C LYS A 586 -12.30 9.04 -12.99
N GLU A 587 -11.06 9.28 -12.55
CA GLU A 587 -9.91 9.47 -13.45
C GLU A 587 -9.55 8.17 -14.19
N TYR A 588 -9.46 7.02 -13.49
CA TYR A 588 -9.21 5.73 -14.17
C TYR A 588 -10.29 5.42 -15.20
N ALA A 589 -11.56 5.64 -14.84
CA ALA A 589 -12.71 5.39 -15.70
C ALA A 589 -12.62 6.17 -17.02
N ARG A 590 -12.35 7.48 -16.95
CA ARG A 590 -12.28 8.33 -18.15
C ARG A 590 -10.99 8.14 -18.94
N ASP A 591 -9.84 8.18 -18.25
CA ASP A 591 -8.54 8.32 -18.93
C ASP A 591 -7.91 7.00 -19.36
N ILE A 592 -8.37 5.87 -18.79
CA ILE A 592 -7.78 4.53 -19.03
C ILE A 592 -8.83 3.54 -19.51
N TRP A 593 -9.98 3.44 -18.83
CA TRP A 593 -11.01 2.44 -19.13
C TRP A 593 -12.04 2.91 -20.16
N ASN A 594 -12.06 4.21 -20.46
CA ASN A 594 -12.99 4.84 -21.39
C ASN A 594 -14.48 4.56 -21.06
N VAL A 595 -14.85 4.72 -19.80
CA VAL A 595 -16.24 4.59 -19.31
C VAL A 595 -16.63 5.81 -18.48
N GLU A 596 -17.87 6.28 -18.61
CA GLU A 596 -18.36 7.42 -17.84
C GLU A 596 -18.96 6.98 -16.49
N PRO A 597 -18.47 7.52 -15.36
CA PRO A 597 -19.05 7.28 -14.04
C PRO A 597 -20.48 7.82 -13.94
N SER A 598 -21.35 7.12 -13.21
CA SER A 598 -22.74 7.51 -12.99
C SER A 598 -23.13 7.45 -11.51
N ASP A 599 -23.83 8.47 -11.04
CA ASP A 599 -24.41 8.55 -9.69
C ASP A 599 -25.89 8.13 -9.65
N LEU A 600 -26.40 7.57 -10.76
CA LEU A 600 -27.79 7.12 -10.86
C LEU A 600 -28.10 6.01 -9.86
N LYS A 601 -29.18 6.19 -9.11
CA LYS A 601 -29.72 5.17 -8.21
C LYS A 601 -30.50 4.14 -9.02
N ILE A 602 -30.13 2.87 -8.90
CA ILE A 602 -30.86 1.77 -9.55
C ILE A 602 -32.24 1.63 -8.87
N SER A 603 -33.30 1.52 -9.67
CA SER A 603 -34.66 1.28 -9.15
C SER A 603 -34.75 -0.09 -8.47
N LEU A 604 -35.37 -0.14 -7.29
CA LEU A 604 -35.70 -1.42 -6.65
C LEU A 604 -36.95 -1.96 -7.33
N SER A 605 -36.84 -3.12 -7.97
CA SER A 605 -37.91 -3.76 -8.74
C SER A 605 -39.03 -4.36 -7.86
N SER A 606 -39.53 -3.60 -6.89
CA SER A 606 -40.68 -3.94 -6.03
C SER A 606 -41.73 -2.83 -5.93
N GLU A 607 -41.55 -1.67 -6.57
CA GLU A 607 -42.57 -0.60 -6.61
C GLU A 607 -43.42 -0.61 -7.90
N ALA A 608 -43.14 -1.50 -8.86
CA ALA A 608 -43.85 -1.56 -10.15
C ALA A 608 -45.08 -2.49 -10.17
N SER A 609 -45.43 -3.16 -9.07
CA SER A 609 -46.52 -4.17 -9.06
C SER A 609 -47.75 -3.82 -8.20
N ASN A 610 -47.85 -2.61 -7.64
CA ASN A 610 -49.01 -2.20 -6.82
C ASN A 610 -49.79 -0.99 -7.39
N GLY A 611 -49.66 -0.70 -8.67
CA GLY A 611 -50.29 0.45 -9.31
C GLY A 611 -50.87 0.19 -10.70
N VAL A 612 -51.62 -0.91 -10.88
CA VAL A 612 -52.53 -1.03 -12.03
C VAL A 612 -53.96 -0.84 -11.54
N ASN A 613 -54.51 0.32 -11.90
CA ASN A 613 -55.87 0.76 -11.65
C ASN A 613 -56.90 -0.33 -11.98
N LYS A 614 -57.62 -0.77 -10.94
CA LYS A 614 -59.03 -1.15 -11.07
C LYS A 614 -59.87 0.13 -11.19
N ALA A 615 -59.95 0.69 -12.39
CA ALA A 615 -61.03 1.58 -12.80
C ALA A 615 -61.06 1.60 -14.33
N ASP A 616 -62.25 1.44 -14.87
CA ASP A 616 -62.63 1.50 -16.30
C ASP A 616 -62.77 0.16 -17.02
N ARG A 617 -63.80 -0.59 -16.59
CA ARG A 617 -64.69 -1.32 -17.50
C ARG A 617 -66.12 -0.82 -17.29
N LYS A 618 -66.58 0.03 -18.19
CA LYS A 618 -67.96 0.03 -18.70
C LYS A 618 -67.89 -0.02 -20.20
#